data_AF-A0A2V8PB82-F1
#
_entry.id   AF-A0A2V8PB82-F1
#
_cell.length_a   1.000
_cell.length_b   1.000
_cell.length_c   1.000
_cell.angle_alpha   90.00
_cell.angle_beta   90.00
_cell.angle_gamma   90.00
#
_symmetry.space_group_name_H-M   'P 1'
#
loop_
_entity.id
_entity.type
_entity.pdbx_description
1 polymer ?
#
loop_
_entity_poly.entity_id
_entity_poly.type
_entity_poly.pdbx_seq_one_letter_code
_entity_poly.pdbx_strand_id
1 'polypeptide(L)'
;SSDASLPSRFHFNQIREGSEASDESVIDLATGKPLRFEVVSGAQAKTDSPSENFNPAAHFIKVYLAHQVPERGEYRLAIIKTYKDDKSYYTEGDQIVFKRPLSIPRNSVVLPLGYEILSCSVATQVLTEADGRLKLAFANAGSGGSLEVTIRARKLRQ
;
A
#
# COMPACT_ATOMS: atom_id res chain seq x y z
N SER A 1 -28.44 13.39 12.79
CA SER A 1 -28.14 12.20 13.61
C SER A 1 -26.64 12.09 13.72
N SER A 2 -26.10 12.16 14.94
CA SER A 2 -24.67 12.06 15.21
C SER A 2 -24.24 10.60 15.10
N ASP A 3 -23.63 10.23 13.98
CA ASP A 3 -22.94 8.95 13.83
C ASP A 3 -21.60 9.06 14.56
N ALA A 4 -21.64 8.88 15.89
CA ALA A 4 -20.44 8.84 16.70
C ALA A 4 -19.79 7.47 16.47
N SER A 5 -18.86 7.41 15.51
CA SER A 5 -18.00 6.24 15.36
C SER A 5 -17.26 6.00 16.67
N LEU A 6 -17.39 4.79 17.22
CA LEU A 6 -16.66 4.42 18.42
C LEU A 6 -15.15 4.59 18.17
N PRO A 7 -14.38 5.04 19.17
CA PRO A 7 -12.93 5.20 19.02
C PRO A 7 -12.30 3.85 18.67
N SER A 8 -11.79 3.74 17.44
CA SER A 8 -11.26 2.49 16.93
C SER A 8 -9.93 2.14 17.64
N ARG A 9 -9.81 0.86 18.00
CA ARG A 9 -8.56 0.28 18.53
C ARG A 9 -7.78 -0.47 17.46
N PHE A 10 -8.38 -0.66 16.29
CA PHE A 10 -7.84 -1.49 15.23
C PHE A 10 -7.79 -0.74 13.91
N HIS A 11 -6.81 -1.09 13.09
CA HIS A 11 -6.79 -0.72 11.68
C HIS A 11 -6.71 -1.99 10.84
N PHE A 12 -7.48 -2.04 9.77
CA PHE A 12 -7.54 -3.19 8.88
C PHE A 12 -7.01 -2.82 7.49
N ASN A 13 -5.94 -3.47 7.07
CA ASN A 13 -5.43 -3.35 5.70
C ASN A 13 -5.67 -4.66 4.94
N GLN A 14 -6.48 -4.60 3.88
CA GLN A 14 -6.78 -5.77 3.05
C GLN A 14 -5.50 -6.41 2.45
N ILE A 15 -5.44 -7.74 2.48
CA ILE A 15 -4.45 -8.54 1.76
C ILE A 15 -5.05 -8.90 0.41
N ARG A 16 -4.33 -8.62 -0.67
CA ARG A 16 -4.79 -8.86 -2.03
C ARG A 16 -4.68 -10.35 -2.37
N GLU A 17 -5.75 -10.92 -2.89
CA GLU A 17 -5.72 -12.28 -3.43
C GLU A 17 -4.77 -12.38 -4.63
N GLY A 18 -4.05 -13.50 -4.70
CA GLY A 18 -3.08 -13.77 -5.77
C GLY A 18 -1.72 -13.12 -5.59
N SER A 19 -1.47 -12.44 -4.47
CA SER A 19 -0.12 -12.00 -4.06
C SER A 19 0.38 -12.86 -2.90
N GLU A 20 1.67 -13.18 -2.92
CA GLU A 20 2.37 -13.73 -1.76
C GLU A 20 2.97 -12.54 -0.97
N ALA A 21 2.63 -12.45 0.31
CA ALA A 21 3.13 -11.42 1.21
C ALA A 21 4.11 -12.05 2.22
N SER A 22 5.21 -11.36 2.50
CA SER A 22 6.19 -11.74 3.51
C SER A 22 6.80 -10.51 4.19
N ASP A 23 7.56 -10.76 5.26
CA ASP A 23 8.33 -9.76 6.01
C ASP A 23 7.47 -8.58 6.50
N GLU A 24 6.22 -8.87 6.88
CA GLU A 24 5.31 -7.82 7.30
C GLU A 24 5.75 -7.20 8.63
N SER A 25 5.74 -5.88 8.66
CA SER A 25 5.92 -5.12 9.88
C SER A 25 4.98 -3.92 9.88
N VAL A 26 4.59 -3.52 11.09
CA VAL A 26 3.76 -2.34 11.29
C VAL A 26 4.45 -1.44 12.29
N ILE A 27 4.55 -0.15 11.97
CA ILE A 27 5.29 0.83 12.77
C ILE A 27 4.34 1.98 13.12
N ASP A 28 4.31 2.35 14.39
CA ASP A 28 3.70 3.59 14.86
C ASP A 28 4.59 4.76 14.42
N LEU A 29 4.06 5.65 13.58
CA LEU A 29 4.88 6.73 13.01
C LEU A 29 5.14 7.89 13.98
N ALA A 30 4.41 7.97 15.10
CA ALA A 30 4.68 8.97 16.12
C ALA A 30 5.89 8.59 17.00
N THR A 31 6.11 7.28 17.20
CA THR A 31 7.12 6.77 18.14
C THR A 31 8.23 5.95 17.48
N GLY A 32 8.04 5.51 16.25
CA GLY A 32 8.94 4.57 15.55
C GLY A 32 8.90 3.14 16.08
N LYS A 33 8.00 2.82 17.02
CA LYS A 33 7.92 1.50 17.67
C LYS A 33 7.09 0.52 16.83
N PRO A 34 7.41 -0.79 16.87
CA PRO A 34 6.60 -1.80 16.21
C PRO A 34 5.21 -1.89 16.85
N LEU A 35 4.19 -2.10 16.03
CA LEU A 35 2.82 -2.40 16.43
C LEU A 35 2.55 -3.89 16.25
N ARG A 36 1.79 -4.47 17.19
CA ARG A 36 1.30 -5.84 17.04
C ARG A 36 0.29 -5.89 15.89
N PHE A 37 0.34 -6.95 15.11
CA PHE A 37 -0.68 -7.26 14.11
C PHE A 37 -0.94 -8.77 14.04
N GLU A 38 -2.04 -9.13 13.39
CA GLU A 38 -2.39 -10.50 13.04
C GLU A 38 -3.11 -10.51 11.68
N VAL A 39 -3.10 -11.66 10.99
CA VAL A 39 -3.92 -11.86 9.79
C VAL A 39 -5.25 -12.48 10.21
N VAL A 40 -6.35 -11.82 9.82
CA VAL A 40 -7.72 -12.26 10.13
C VAL A 40 -8.56 -12.35 8.86
N SER A 41 -9.59 -13.17 8.89
CA SER A 41 -10.64 -13.15 7.86
C SER A 41 -11.52 -11.91 8.01
N GLY A 42 -12.22 -11.54 6.93
CA GLY A 42 -13.19 -10.45 6.98
C GLY A 42 -14.34 -10.74 7.96
N ALA A 43 -14.70 -12.01 8.16
CA ALA A 43 -15.68 -12.40 9.17
C ALA A 43 -15.19 -12.07 10.60
N GLN A 44 -13.93 -12.36 10.92
CA GLN A 44 -13.32 -12.00 12.20
C GLN A 44 -13.20 -10.48 12.35
N ALA A 45 -12.77 -9.78 11.30
CA ALA A 45 -12.68 -8.31 11.30
C ALA A 45 -14.05 -7.64 11.57
N LYS A 46 -15.14 -8.18 11.04
CA LYS A 46 -16.51 -7.67 11.25
C LYS A 46 -16.94 -7.74 12.71
N THR A 47 -16.45 -8.71 13.48
CA THR A 47 -16.69 -8.78 14.94
C THR A 47 -16.02 -7.60 15.67
N ASP A 48 -14.82 -7.22 15.24
CA ASP A 48 -14.04 -6.14 15.85
C ASP A 48 -14.44 -4.73 15.37
N SER A 49 -14.94 -4.60 14.13
CA SER A 49 -15.43 -3.34 13.56
C SER A 49 -16.78 -3.54 12.83
N PRO A 50 -17.91 -3.57 13.58
CA PRO A 50 -19.22 -3.92 13.03
C PRO A 50 -19.77 -2.92 12.00
N SER A 51 -19.33 -1.66 12.01
CA SER A 51 -19.75 -0.63 11.07
C SER A 51 -19.05 -0.72 9.71
N GLU A 52 -17.88 -1.37 9.63
CA GLU A 52 -17.13 -1.50 8.39
C GLU A 52 -17.67 -2.60 7.48
N ASN A 53 -17.55 -2.42 6.16
CA ASN A 53 -18.01 -3.39 5.16
C ASN A 53 -16.86 -4.29 4.71
N PHE A 54 -16.62 -5.38 5.43
CA PHE A 54 -15.63 -6.39 5.05
C PHE A 54 -16.26 -7.48 4.18
N ASN A 55 -15.55 -7.87 3.10
CA ASN A 55 -15.83 -9.14 2.43
C ASN A 55 -15.46 -10.29 3.39
N PRO A 56 -16.39 -11.17 3.79
CA PRO A 56 -16.12 -12.24 4.76
C PRO A 56 -15.01 -13.22 4.35
N ALA A 57 -14.82 -13.43 3.04
CA ALA A 57 -13.82 -14.36 2.50
C ALA A 57 -12.43 -13.73 2.33
N ALA A 58 -12.34 -12.40 2.36
CA ALA A 58 -11.07 -11.70 2.23
C ALA A 58 -10.23 -11.81 3.51
N HIS A 59 -8.93 -11.58 3.38
CA HIS A 59 -8.00 -11.54 4.51
C HIS A 59 -7.50 -10.11 4.74
N PHE A 60 -7.22 -9.78 5.99
CA PHE A 60 -6.80 -8.45 6.42
C PHE A 60 -5.66 -8.56 7.41
N ILE A 61 -4.71 -7.63 7.32
CA ILE A 61 -3.82 -7.34 8.44
C ILE A 61 -4.58 -6.47 9.43
N LYS A 62 -4.93 -7.05 10.57
CA LYS A 62 -5.48 -6.34 11.73
C LYS A 62 -4.33 -5.83 12.58
N VAL A 63 -4.21 -4.51 12.66
CA VAL A 63 -3.22 -3.81 13.48
C VAL A 63 -3.86 -3.43 14.80
N TYR A 64 -3.16 -3.69 15.90
CA TYR A 64 -3.50 -3.17 17.22
C TYR A 64 -2.85 -1.81 17.41
N LEU A 65 -3.65 -0.75 17.47
CA LEU A 65 -3.13 0.61 17.65
C LEU A 65 -2.57 0.78 19.06
N ALA A 66 -1.49 1.56 19.21
CA ALA A 66 -0.86 1.79 20.52
C ALA A 66 -1.78 2.53 21.50
N HIS A 67 -2.76 3.27 20.98
CA HIS A 67 -3.78 3.98 21.73
C HIS A 67 -5.04 4.13 20.85
N GLN A 68 -6.17 4.42 21.48
CA GLN A 68 -7.41 4.71 20.78
C GLN A 68 -7.29 6.00 19.96
N VAL A 69 -7.87 6.00 18.76
CA VAL A 69 -8.02 7.24 17.99
C VAL A 69 -9.11 8.09 18.64
N PRO A 70 -8.82 9.32 19.09
CA PRO A 70 -9.83 10.21 19.65
C PRO A 70 -10.92 10.55 18.61
N GLU A 71 -12.08 10.99 19.07
CA GLU A 71 -13.10 11.54 18.18
C GLU A 71 -12.50 12.73 17.40
N ARG A 72 -12.55 12.68 16.06
CA ARG A 72 -11.89 13.63 15.14
C ARG A 72 -10.35 13.63 15.19
N GLY A 73 -9.74 12.61 15.78
CA GLY A 73 -8.30 12.40 15.77
C GLY A 73 -7.81 11.66 14.53
N GLU A 74 -6.50 11.63 14.34
CA GLU A 74 -5.82 10.84 13.31
C GLU A 74 -4.79 9.91 13.95
N TYR A 75 -4.57 8.75 13.33
CA TYR A 75 -3.47 7.86 13.66
C TYR A 75 -2.59 7.65 12.42
N ARG A 76 -1.27 7.73 12.60
CA ARG A 76 -0.31 7.51 11.51
C ARG A 76 0.49 6.24 11.78
N LEU A 77 0.43 5.31 10.84
CA LEU A 77 1.19 4.06 10.86
C LEU A 77 1.79 3.79 9.49
N ALA A 78 2.86 2.99 9.47
CA ALA A 78 3.42 2.42 8.26
C ALA A 78 3.26 0.90 8.30
N ILE A 79 2.70 0.34 7.24
CA ILE A 79 2.68 -1.11 7.02
C ILE A 79 3.67 -1.41 5.91
N ILE A 80 4.73 -2.13 6.25
CA ILE A 80 5.79 -2.51 5.33
C ILE A 80 5.61 -3.99 5.05
N LYS A 81 5.62 -4.35 3.77
CA LYS A 81 5.48 -5.74 3.33
C LYS A 81 6.28 -5.96 2.06
N THR A 82 6.87 -7.14 1.95
CA THR A 82 7.38 -7.66 0.69
C THR A 82 6.23 -8.32 -0.05
N TYR A 83 6.07 -7.96 -1.32
CA TYR A 83 5.04 -8.54 -2.19
C TYR A 83 5.69 -9.23 -3.37
N LYS A 84 5.27 -10.47 -3.61
CA LYS A 84 5.52 -11.18 -4.86
C LYS A 84 4.20 -11.38 -5.60
N ASP A 85 4.14 -10.87 -6.82
CA ASP A 85 2.99 -10.98 -7.72
C ASP A 85 3.49 -10.93 -9.16
N ASP A 86 3.65 -12.11 -9.75
CA ASP A 86 4.21 -12.27 -11.11
C ASP A 86 3.30 -11.68 -12.20
N LYS A 87 2.02 -11.35 -11.89
CA LYS A 87 1.12 -10.66 -12.83
C LYS A 87 1.35 -9.15 -12.82
N SER A 88 1.80 -8.60 -11.69
CA SER A 88 1.94 -7.16 -11.46
C SER A 88 3.39 -6.68 -11.56
N TYR A 89 4.38 -7.55 -11.37
CA TYR A 89 5.80 -7.21 -11.51
C TYR A 89 6.59 -8.39 -12.08
N TYR A 90 7.18 -8.20 -13.26
CA TYR A 90 7.83 -9.28 -14.00
C TYR A 90 8.86 -8.73 -14.99
N THR A 91 9.63 -9.62 -15.62
CA THR A 91 10.62 -9.26 -16.63
C THR A 91 10.12 -9.53 -18.05
N GLU A 92 10.39 -8.63 -18.99
CA GLU A 92 10.21 -8.83 -20.42
C GLU A 92 11.54 -8.49 -21.13
N GLY A 93 12.30 -9.52 -21.54
CA GLY A 93 13.62 -9.31 -22.12
C GLY A 93 14.61 -8.68 -21.12
N ASP A 94 15.18 -7.53 -21.47
CA ASP A 94 16.08 -6.74 -20.62
C ASP A 94 15.35 -5.74 -19.69
N GLN A 95 14.01 -5.75 -19.72
CA GLN A 95 13.16 -4.80 -18.98
C GLN A 95 12.50 -5.45 -17.77
N ILE A 96 12.27 -4.64 -16.75
CA ILE A 96 11.27 -4.90 -15.73
C ILE A 96 9.97 -4.16 -16.09
N VAL A 97 8.85 -4.80 -15.84
CA VAL A 97 7.51 -4.26 -16.02
C VAL A 97 6.79 -4.28 -14.69
N PHE A 98 6.32 -3.12 -14.25
CA PHE A 98 5.37 -3.00 -13.15
C PHE A 98 4.01 -2.59 -13.72
N LYS A 99 2.99 -3.42 -13.53
CA LYS A 99 1.64 -3.20 -14.04
C LYS A 99 0.63 -3.38 -12.91
N ARG A 100 0.04 -2.27 -12.43
CA ARG A 100 -0.88 -2.34 -11.30
C ARG A 100 -1.91 -1.19 -11.29
N PRO A 101 -3.19 -1.47 -10.96
CA PRO A 101 -4.15 -0.43 -10.62
C PRO A 101 -3.80 0.20 -9.27
N LEU A 102 -3.71 1.54 -9.24
CA LEU A 102 -3.45 2.33 -8.03
C LEU A 102 -4.66 3.19 -7.68
N SER A 103 -5.40 2.83 -6.63
CA SER A 103 -6.66 3.48 -6.24
C SER A 103 -6.52 4.52 -5.14
N ILE A 104 -5.50 4.41 -4.27
CA ILE A 104 -5.32 5.39 -3.19
C ILE A 104 -4.89 6.76 -3.74
N PRO A 105 -5.24 7.89 -3.08
CA PRO A 105 -5.04 9.23 -3.65
C PRO A 105 -3.59 9.58 -4.00
N ARG A 106 -2.62 9.03 -3.27
CA ARG A 106 -1.19 9.27 -3.49
C ARG A 106 -0.45 7.95 -3.48
N ASN A 107 0.31 7.69 -4.53
CA ASN A 107 1.19 6.53 -4.63
C ASN A 107 2.59 6.96 -5.03
N SER A 108 3.57 6.12 -4.74
CA SER A 108 4.89 6.25 -5.33
C SER A 108 5.45 4.87 -5.66
N VAL A 109 6.13 4.77 -6.79
CA VAL A 109 6.91 3.59 -7.18
C VAL A 109 8.36 4.02 -7.25
N VAL A 110 9.23 3.35 -6.50
CA VAL A 110 10.67 3.60 -6.52
C VAL A 110 11.35 2.46 -7.24
N LEU A 111 12.09 2.76 -8.30
CA LEU A 111 12.83 1.76 -9.06
C LEU A 111 14.08 1.30 -8.30
N PRO A 112 14.59 0.08 -8.58
CA PRO A 112 15.88 -0.34 -8.08
C PRO A 112 16.99 0.63 -8.52
N LEU A 113 18.06 0.70 -7.73
CA LEU A 113 19.20 1.56 -8.05
C LEU A 113 19.82 1.16 -9.40
N GLY A 114 20.19 2.16 -10.21
CA GLY A 114 20.80 1.95 -11.53
C GLY A 114 19.82 1.56 -12.63
N TYR A 115 18.52 1.81 -12.47
CA TYR A 115 17.51 1.62 -13.52
C TYR A 115 17.08 2.96 -14.11
N GLU A 116 16.79 2.96 -15.41
CA GLU A 116 16.15 4.06 -16.13
C GLU A 116 14.68 3.75 -16.44
N ILE A 117 13.86 4.81 -16.50
CA ILE A 117 12.45 4.71 -16.90
C ILE A 117 12.38 4.73 -18.43
N LEU A 118 11.76 3.70 -19.02
CA LEU A 118 11.51 3.64 -20.47
C LEU A 118 10.15 4.21 -20.83
N SER A 119 9.12 3.90 -20.05
CA SER A 119 7.79 4.47 -20.23
C SER A 119 6.94 4.36 -18.96
N CYS A 120 5.93 5.23 -18.88
CA CYS A 120 4.86 5.17 -17.89
C CYS A 120 3.53 5.45 -18.59
N SER A 121 2.50 4.63 -18.34
CA SER A 121 1.17 4.79 -18.96
C SER A 121 0.37 5.96 -18.39
N VAL A 122 0.81 6.56 -17.29
CA VAL A 122 0.10 7.62 -16.56
C VAL A 122 1.05 8.78 -16.29
N ALA A 123 0.54 10.02 -16.35
CA ALA A 123 1.29 11.20 -15.99
C ALA A 123 1.78 11.11 -14.54
N THR A 124 3.05 11.43 -14.32
CA THR A 124 3.73 11.26 -13.04
C THR A 124 4.83 12.30 -12.85
N GLN A 125 5.11 12.64 -11.59
CA GLN A 125 6.28 13.42 -11.25
C GLN A 125 7.44 12.46 -10.98
N VAL A 126 8.54 12.64 -11.71
CA VAL A 126 9.78 11.89 -11.49
C VAL A 126 10.69 12.68 -10.56
N LEU A 127 11.16 12.02 -9.50
CA LEU A 127 12.07 12.56 -8.50
C LEU A 127 13.23 11.60 -8.29
N THR A 128 14.34 12.11 -7.75
CA THR A 128 15.47 11.29 -7.31
C THR A 128 15.46 11.22 -5.79
N GLU A 129 15.46 10.01 -5.24
CA GLU A 129 15.64 9.77 -3.81
C GLU A 129 17.08 10.10 -3.39
N ALA A 130 17.31 10.32 -2.09
CA ALA A 130 18.63 10.71 -1.58
C ALA A 130 19.74 9.68 -1.90
N ASP A 131 19.36 8.41 -2.11
CA ASP A 131 20.25 7.31 -2.48
C ASP A 131 20.42 7.13 -4.01
N GLY A 132 19.88 8.05 -4.81
CA GLY A 132 20.01 8.05 -6.27
C GLY A 132 18.95 7.22 -7.01
N ARG A 133 18.03 6.54 -6.33
CA ARG A 133 16.94 5.81 -6.99
C ARG A 133 15.92 6.77 -7.61
N LEU A 134 15.33 6.36 -8.73
CA LEU A 134 14.23 7.10 -9.36
C LEU A 134 12.90 6.75 -8.68
N LYS A 135 12.14 7.78 -8.33
CA LYS A 135 10.79 7.70 -7.80
C LYS A 135 9.79 8.31 -8.77
N LEU A 136 8.74 7.56 -9.07
CA LEU A 136 7.57 8.01 -9.81
C LEU A 136 6.45 8.28 -8.80
N ALA A 137 6.05 9.53 -8.63
CA ALA A 137 4.98 9.94 -7.74
C ALA A 137 3.68 10.16 -8.53
N PHE A 138 2.59 9.55 -8.06
CA PHE A 138 1.28 9.57 -8.69
C PHE A 138 0.26 10.24 -7.78
N ALA A 139 -0.55 11.12 -8.37
CA ALA A 139 -1.72 11.71 -7.71
C ALA A 139 -2.98 11.21 -8.42
N ASN A 140 -3.85 10.53 -7.68
CA ASN A 140 -5.21 10.19 -8.12
C ASN A 140 -6.18 11.21 -7.52
N ALA A 141 -6.62 12.18 -8.31
CA ALA A 141 -7.52 13.25 -7.87
C ALA A 141 -8.96 12.77 -7.59
N GLY A 142 -9.25 11.48 -7.75
CA GLY A 142 -10.48 10.86 -7.23
C GLY A 142 -11.70 10.91 -8.14
N SER A 143 -11.57 11.33 -9.40
CA SER A 143 -12.72 11.50 -10.30
C SER A 143 -13.05 10.32 -11.22
N GLY A 144 -12.33 9.18 -11.16
CA GLY A 144 -12.47 8.12 -12.19
C GLY A 144 -12.07 6.69 -11.84
N GLY A 145 -11.86 6.35 -10.56
CA GLY A 145 -11.43 5.00 -10.14
C GLY A 145 -9.91 4.85 -10.04
N SER A 146 -9.41 3.62 -10.22
CA SER A 146 -7.98 3.31 -10.12
C SER A 146 -7.20 3.87 -11.32
N LEU A 147 -5.96 4.30 -11.08
CA LEU A 147 -5.00 4.56 -12.17
C LEU A 147 -4.43 3.23 -12.64
N GLU A 148 -4.68 2.86 -13.90
CA GLU A 148 -4.08 1.67 -14.52
C GLU A 148 -2.62 1.95 -14.92
N VAL A 149 -1.72 1.81 -13.94
CA VAL A 149 -0.31 2.15 -14.09
C VAL A 149 0.45 0.97 -14.70
N THR A 150 1.18 1.24 -15.78
CA THR A 150 2.22 0.37 -16.35
C THR A 150 3.51 1.17 -16.44
N ILE A 151 4.57 0.69 -15.82
CA ILE A 151 5.92 1.27 -15.86
C ILE A 151 6.82 0.22 -16.49
N ARG A 152 7.59 0.64 -17.51
CA ARG A 152 8.68 -0.15 -18.06
C ARG A 152 9.98 0.53 -17.68
N ALA A 153 10.93 -0.26 -17.20
CA ALA A 153 12.25 0.23 -16.84
C ALA A 153 13.30 -0.83 -17.21
N ARG A 154 14.54 -0.40 -17.37
CA ARG A 154 15.66 -1.34 -17.56
C ARG A 154 16.86 -0.89 -16.77
N LYS A 155 17.78 -1.82 -16.53
CA LYS A 155 19.04 -1.50 -15.90
C LYS A 155 19.87 -0.65 -16.86
N LEU A 156 20.47 0.44 -16.36
CA LEU A 156 21.44 1.22 -17.11
C LEU A 156 22.60 0.31 -17.53
N ARG A 157 23.00 0.40 -18.80
CA ARG A 157 24.24 -0.21 -19.26
C ARG A 157 25.39 0.60 -18.65
N GLN A 158 26.22 -0.07 -17.85
CA GLN A 158 27.49 0.47 -17.36
C GLN A 158 28.54 0.41 -18.46
#